data_AF-A0A7J7ZYG1-F1
#
_entry.id   AF-A0A7J7ZYG1-F1
#
_cell.length_a   1.000
_cell.length_b   1.000
_cell.length_c   1.000
_cell.angle_alpha   90.00
_cell.angle_beta   90.00
_cell.angle_gamma   90.00
#
_symmetry.space_group_name_H-M   'P 1'
#
loop_
_entity.id
_entity.type
_entity.pdbx_description
1 polymer ?
#
loop_
_entity_poly.entity_id
_entity_poly.type
_entity_poly.pdbx_seq_one_letter_code
_entity_poly.pdbx_strand_id
1 'polypeptide(L)'
;MGSIAKPVGICRGSLRPSVDDKKIANVNCDFFQSQKNESTHSPSKDVLSGSVQYLPDLDDEESQEMDPAEAFPVHLDLTTNPQGEPLNVSFLFHGPMIKKLFVLPFPKEEQRSAECPGKASMSNPILLPP
;
A
#
# COMPACT_ATOMS: atom_id res chain seq x y z
N MET A 1 -9.73 -1.73 -32.00
CA MET A 1 -8.74 -1.90 -30.91
C MET A 1 -8.12 -0.55 -30.61
N GLY A 2 -8.34 0.00 -29.41
CA GLY A 2 -7.66 1.24 -28.99
C GLY A 2 -6.32 0.90 -28.33
N SER A 3 -5.24 1.53 -28.76
CA SER A 3 -3.94 1.44 -28.08
C SER A 3 -4.02 2.15 -26.73
N ILE A 4 -3.76 1.43 -25.65
CA ILE A 4 -3.64 2.02 -24.30
C ILE A 4 -2.24 2.65 -24.21
N ALA A 5 -2.19 3.98 -24.08
CA ALA A 5 -0.95 4.71 -23.84
C ALA A 5 -0.37 4.32 -22.47
N LYS A 6 0.93 4.02 -22.42
CA LYS A 6 1.64 3.68 -21.18
C LYS A 6 2.42 4.89 -20.66
N PRO A 7 2.43 5.16 -19.35
CA PRO A 7 3.23 6.23 -18.79
C PRO A 7 4.73 5.90 -18.91
N VAL A 8 5.53 6.89 -19.31
CA VAL A 8 6.98 6.72 -19.58
C VAL A 8 7.89 7.37 -18.53
N GLY A 9 7.31 8.14 -17.60
CA GLY A 9 8.05 8.84 -16.56
C GLY A 9 7.13 9.64 -15.64
N ILE A 10 7.75 10.34 -14.69
CA ILE A 10 7.10 11.25 -13.75
C ILE A 10 7.79 12.62 -13.82
N CYS A 11 7.02 13.70 -13.78
CA CYS A 11 7.56 15.06 -13.81
C CYS A 11 7.14 15.85 -12.57
N ARG A 12 8.06 16.65 -12.04
CA ARG A 12 7.83 17.64 -10.98
C ARG A 12 8.01 19.03 -11.57
N GLY A 13 6.92 19.78 -11.61
CA GLY A 13 6.88 21.16 -12.06
C GLY A 13 6.73 22.14 -10.91
N SER A 14 7.31 23.34 -11.03
CA SER A 14 7.03 24.47 -10.16
C SER A 14 6.94 25.76 -10.97
N LEU A 15 6.06 26.67 -10.53
CA LEU A 15 5.86 27.97 -11.13
C LEU A 15 6.00 29.02 -10.02
N ARG A 16 6.90 29.98 -10.20
CA ARG A 16 7.15 31.06 -9.23
C ARG A 16 7.08 32.42 -9.92
N PRO A 17 6.42 33.42 -9.31
CA PRO A 17 6.56 34.80 -9.74
C PRO A 17 7.99 35.29 -9.45
N SER A 18 8.50 36.13 -10.34
CA SER A 18 9.75 36.88 -10.20
C SER A 18 9.45 38.31 -9.76
N VAL A 19 10.47 38.98 -9.22
CA VAL A 19 10.40 40.37 -8.75
C VAL A 19 10.06 41.35 -9.89
N ASP A 20 10.33 40.97 -11.14
CA ASP A 20 10.10 41.79 -12.34
C ASP A 20 8.75 41.49 -13.05
N ASP A 21 7.73 40.98 -12.35
CA ASP A 21 6.45 40.48 -12.93
C ASP A 21 6.60 39.33 -13.96
N LYS A 22 7.81 38.76 -14.08
CA LYS A 22 8.09 37.59 -14.92
C LYS A 22 7.71 36.32 -14.19
N LYS A 23 7.26 35.29 -14.91
CA LYS A 23 7.04 33.95 -14.33
C LYS A 23 8.24 33.06 -14.61
N ILE A 24 8.78 32.42 -13.57
CA ILE A 24 9.84 31.42 -13.67
C ILE A 24 9.20 30.04 -13.55
N ALA A 25 9.34 29.22 -14.59
CA ALA A 25 8.90 27.83 -14.58
C ALA A 25 10.12 26.90 -14.49
N ASN A 26 10.03 25.89 -13.63
CA ASN A 26 11.03 24.82 -13.53
C ASN A 26 10.32 23.48 -13.67
N VAL A 27 10.87 22.59 -14.51
CA VAL A 27 10.37 21.24 -14.71
C VAL A 27 11.54 20.26 -14.65
N ASN A 28 11.39 19.24 -13.82
CA ASN A 28 12.28 18.09 -13.78
C ASN A 28 11.47 16.83 -14.12
N CYS A 29 11.96 15.99 -15.02
CA CYS A 29 11.30 14.76 -15.43
C CYS A 29 12.23 13.57 -15.26
N ASP A 30 11.74 12.55 -14.55
CA ASP A 30 12.41 11.29 -14.31
C ASP A 30 11.73 10.21 -15.14
N PHE A 31 12.44 9.70 -16.16
CA PHE A 31 11.90 8.66 -17.05
C PHE A 31 12.05 7.28 -16.42
N PHE A 32 11.02 6.45 -16.54
CA PHE A 32 11.05 5.09 -16.03
C PHE A 32 12.02 4.25 -16.85
N GLN A 33 13.08 3.77 -16.19
CA GLN A 33 14.01 2.82 -16.79
C GLN A 33 13.53 1.40 -16.51
N SER A 34 13.67 0.51 -17.50
CA SER A 34 13.40 -0.91 -17.29
C SER A 34 14.35 -1.44 -16.21
N GLN A 35 13.82 -2.04 -15.15
CA GLN A 35 14.66 -2.76 -14.21
C GLN A 35 15.28 -3.96 -14.94
N LYS A 36 16.56 -3.84 -15.29
CA LYS A 36 17.30 -4.83 -16.08
C LYS A 36 17.75 -5.92 -15.13
N ASN A 37 16.97 -7.01 -15.06
CA ASN A 37 17.35 -8.30 -14.47
C ASN A 37 18.00 -8.25 -13.07
N GLU A 38 17.23 -8.06 -12.02
CA GLU A 38 17.56 -8.68 -10.72
C GLU A 38 16.32 -9.43 -10.19
N SER A 39 16.46 -10.75 -10.18
CA SER A 39 15.57 -11.75 -9.60
C SER A 39 14.31 -12.14 -10.38
N THR A 40 14.41 -13.29 -11.04
CA THR A 40 13.32 -14.16 -11.52
C THR A 40 12.36 -14.65 -10.42
N HIS A 41 12.40 -14.08 -9.21
CA HIS A 41 11.59 -14.47 -8.05
C HIS A 41 10.59 -13.42 -7.57
N SER A 42 10.43 -12.29 -8.26
CA SER A 42 9.30 -11.40 -7.93
C SER A 42 7.99 -12.14 -8.19
N PRO A 43 7.13 -12.35 -7.17
CA PRO A 43 5.83 -12.95 -7.41
C PRO A 43 5.10 -12.13 -8.45
N SER A 44 4.53 -12.79 -9.46
CA SER A 44 3.72 -12.13 -10.48
C SER A 44 2.61 -11.32 -9.81
N LYS A 45 2.47 -10.05 -10.22
CA LYS A 45 1.43 -9.14 -9.71
C LYS A 45 0.01 -9.71 -9.84
N ASP A 46 -0.22 -10.56 -10.84
CA ASP A 46 -1.53 -11.17 -11.11
C ASP A 46 -1.97 -12.22 -10.08
N VAL A 47 -1.12 -12.53 -9.09
CA VAL A 47 -1.36 -13.60 -8.10
C VAL A 47 -1.75 -13.05 -6.71
N LEU A 48 -1.46 -11.78 -6.43
CA LEU A 48 -1.74 -11.18 -5.12
C LEU A 48 -2.95 -10.25 -5.23
N SER A 49 -4.08 -10.67 -4.67
CA SER A 49 -5.30 -9.86 -4.61
C SER A 49 -5.19 -8.83 -3.48
N GLY A 50 -5.38 -7.54 -3.81
CA GLY A 50 -5.39 -6.46 -2.84
C GLY A 50 -5.54 -5.09 -3.52
N SER A 51 -5.90 -4.07 -2.74
CA SER A 51 -6.06 -2.70 -3.20
C SER A 51 -5.51 -1.72 -2.18
N VAL A 52 -4.98 -0.60 -2.66
CA VAL A 52 -4.64 0.56 -1.82
C VAL A 52 -5.81 1.52 -1.88
N GLN A 53 -6.38 1.86 -0.72
CA GLN A 53 -7.43 2.85 -0.61
C GLN A 53 -6.83 4.21 -0.26
N TYR A 54 -7.30 5.26 -0.93
CA TYR A 54 -6.97 6.65 -0.61
C TYR A 54 -8.10 7.22 0.24
N LEU A 55 -7.80 7.51 1.49
CA LEU A 55 -8.73 8.13 2.43
C LEU A 55 -8.52 9.66 2.40
N PRO A 56 -9.56 10.45 2.72
CA PRO A 56 -9.41 11.88 2.98
C PRO A 56 -8.41 12.14 4.12
N ASP A 57 -7.88 13.35 4.18
CA ASP A 57 -7.07 13.80 5.32
C ASP A 57 -7.92 13.72 6.60
N LEU A 58 -7.32 13.23 7.69
CA LEU A 58 -7.95 13.19 9.00
C LEU A 58 -7.93 14.61 9.58
N ASP A 59 -9.10 15.16 9.86
CA ASP A 59 -9.23 16.46 10.51
C ASP A 59 -9.40 16.25 12.02
N ASP A 60 -8.54 16.89 12.83
CA ASP A 60 -8.53 16.73 14.29
C ASP A 60 -9.65 17.57 14.98
N GLU A 61 -10.39 18.38 14.23
CA GLU A 61 -11.29 19.41 14.76
C GLU A 61 -12.73 18.93 15.07
N GLU A 62 -13.12 17.70 14.72
CA GLU A 62 -14.45 17.13 15.07
C GLU A 62 -14.37 15.71 15.64
N SER A 63 -13.62 15.52 16.72
CA SER A 63 -13.77 14.34 17.57
C SER A 63 -14.99 14.48 18.49
N GLN A 64 -16.20 14.33 17.93
CA GLN A 64 -17.35 13.93 18.73
C GLN A 64 -17.27 12.42 18.96
N GLU A 65 -17.34 12.06 20.24
CA GLU A 65 -17.29 10.74 20.85
C GLU A 65 -18.34 9.78 20.25
N MET A 66 -18.08 9.29 19.05
CA MET A 66 -18.73 8.14 18.46
C MET A 66 -17.62 7.10 18.31
N ASP A 67 -17.79 5.93 18.93
CA ASP A 67 -16.85 4.79 18.97
C ASP A 67 -15.83 4.88 17.83
N PRO A 68 -14.55 5.23 18.09
CA PRO A 68 -13.68 5.75 17.04
C PRO A 68 -13.48 4.65 16.02
N ALA A 69 -14.10 4.81 14.86
CA ALA A 69 -13.74 4.04 13.69
C ALA A 69 -12.21 4.17 13.55
N GLU A 70 -11.52 3.04 13.40
CA GLU A 70 -10.05 3.03 13.22
C GLU A 70 -9.64 4.12 12.23
N ALA A 71 -8.63 4.93 12.60
CA ALA A 71 -8.18 6.06 11.78
C ALA A 71 -7.79 5.65 10.35
N PHE A 72 -7.34 4.41 10.19
CA PHE A 72 -6.98 3.79 8.93
C PHE A 72 -7.62 2.40 8.83
N PRO A 73 -8.90 2.29 8.43
CA PRO A 73 -9.59 1.01 8.39
C PRO A 73 -8.98 0.11 7.31
N VAL A 74 -8.52 -1.07 7.72
CA VAL A 74 -7.98 -2.10 6.81
C VAL A 74 -8.78 -3.38 6.99
N HIS A 75 -9.40 -3.86 5.91
CA HIS A 75 -10.08 -5.15 5.91
C HIS A 75 -9.21 -6.20 5.18
N LEU A 76 -8.73 -7.20 5.93
CA LEU A 76 -7.84 -8.25 5.42
C LEU A 76 -8.27 -9.65 5.90
N ASP A 77 -9.52 -10.01 5.67
CA ASP A 77 -10.01 -11.37 5.94
C ASP A 77 -10.09 -12.19 4.64
N LEU A 78 -9.26 -13.23 4.55
CA LEU A 78 -9.37 -14.23 3.48
C LEU A 78 -10.48 -15.25 3.75
N THR A 79 -10.90 -15.38 5.02
CA THR A 79 -12.00 -16.21 5.48
C THR A 79 -12.64 -15.57 6.70
N THR A 80 -13.94 -15.74 6.85
CA THR A 80 -14.70 -15.34 8.05
C THR A 80 -14.89 -16.50 9.03
N ASN A 81 -14.40 -17.70 8.69
CA ASN A 81 -14.47 -18.87 9.55
C ASN A 81 -13.47 -18.73 10.71
N PRO A 82 -13.91 -18.66 11.98
CA PRO A 82 -13.00 -18.49 13.11
C PRO A 82 -12.10 -19.71 13.35
N GLN A 83 -12.47 -20.89 12.83
CA GLN A 83 -11.61 -22.07 12.84
C GLN A 83 -10.64 -22.11 11.66
N GLY A 84 -10.80 -21.22 10.68
CA GLY A 84 -9.96 -21.11 9.48
C GLY A 84 -10.34 -22.06 8.35
N GLU A 85 -9.77 -21.80 7.18
CA GLU A 85 -10.04 -22.54 5.95
C GLU A 85 -8.77 -22.82 5.15
N PRO A 86 -8.71 -23.94 4.42
CA PRO A 86 -7.57 -24.25 3.57
C PRO A 86 -7.62 -23.48 2.24
N LEU A 87 -6.69 -22.55 2.04
CA LEU A 87 -6.47 -21.83 0.79
C LEU A 87 -5.55 -22.63 -0.15
N ASN A 88 -5.97 -22.84 -1.39
CA ASN A 88 -5.13 -23.49 -2.40
C ASN A 88 -4.06 -22.51 -2.91
N VAL A 89 -2.78 -22.84 -2.71
CA VAL A 89 -1.61 -22.03 -3.13
C VAL A 89 -0.75 -22.75 -4.16
N SER A 90 -1.29 -23.78 -4.82
CA SER A 90 -0.54 -24.62 -5.77
C SER A 90 0.01 -23.82 -6.95
N PHE A 91 -0.66 -22.72 -7.33
CA PHE A 91 -0.21 -21.80 -8.39
C PHE A 91 1.16 -21.16 -8.12
N LEU A 92 1.63 -21.14 -6.87
CA LEU A 92 2.96 -20.62 -6.50
C LEU A 92 4.11 -21.60 -6.78
N PHE A 93 3.80 -22.87 -7.05
CA PHE A 93 4.81 -23.93 -7.12
C PHE A 93 4.85 -24.58 -8.50
N HIS A 94 6.06 -24.90 -8.95
CA HIS A 94 6.25 -25.68 -10.17
C HIS A 94 6.00 -27.17 -9.87
N GLY A 95 5.11 -27.79 -10.63
CA GLY A 95 4.80 -29.22 -10.55
C GLY A 95 3.37 -29.55 -10.09
N PRO A 96 2.92 -30.81 -10.20
CA PRO A 96 1.52 -31.20 -10.01
C PRO A 96 1.08 -31.32 -8.54
N MET A 97 1.85 -30.79 -7.58
CA MET A 97 1.54 -30.93 -6.16
C MET A 97 0.48 -29.92 -5.74
N ILE A 98 -0.64 -30.43 -5.20
CA ILE A 98 -1.64 -29.59 -4.55
C ILE A 98 -1.07 -29.12 -3.21
N LYS A 99 -0.77 -27.82 -3.10
CA LYS A 99 -0.37 -27.19 -1.85
C LYS A 99 -1.50 -26.33 -1.31
N LYS A 100 -1.83 -26.55 -0.05
CA LYS A 100 -2.84 -25.79 0.69
C LYS A 100 -2.20 -25.12 1.89
N LEU A 101 -2.49 -23.85 2.11
CA LEU A 101 -2.13 -23.10 3.30
C LEU A 101 -3.39 -22.88 4.12
N PHE A 102 -3.31 -23.09 5.43
CA PHE A 102 -4.45 -22.84 6.31
C PHE A 102 -4.48 -21.36 6.69
N VAL A 103 -5.60 -20.68 6.46
CA VAL A 103 -5.77 -19.26 6.74
C VAL A 103 -6.83 -19.06 7.83
N LEU A 104 -6.61 -18.08 8.69
CA LEU A 104 -7.54 -17.64 9.73
C LEU A 104 -7.96 -16.20 9.44
N PRO A 105 -9.07 -15.72 10.03
CA PRO A 105 -9.41 -14.30 10.03
C PRO A 105 -8.28 -13.47 10.65
N PHE A 106 -8.19 -12.19 10.27
CA PHE A 106 -7.16 -11.28 10.74
C PHE A 106 -7.27 -11.09 12.27
N PRO A 107 -6.16 -11.19 13.01
CA PRO A 107 -6.18 -11.08 14.46
C PRO A 107 -6.48 -9.64 14.91
N LYS A 108 -7.30 -9.51 15.96
CA LYS A 108 -7.61 -8.22 16.60
C LYS A 108 -6.46 -7.73 17.49
N GLU A 109 -6.43 -6.43 17.75
CA GLU A 109 -5.33 -5.76 18.48
C GLU A 109 -5.17 -6.19 19.95
N GLU A 110 -6.21 -6.73 20.57
CA GLU A 110 -6.24 -7.09 22.01
C GLU A 110 -5.17 -8.13 22.40
N GLN A 111 -4.62 -8.88 21.45
CA GLN A 111 -3.60 -9.92 21.67
C GLN A 111 -2.17 -9.46 21.33
N ARG A 112 -1.94 -8.15 21.17
CA ARG A 112 -0.63 -7.61 20.80
C ARG A 112 0.38 -7.80 21.93
N SER A 113 1.58 -8.26 21.58
CA SER A 113 2.71 -8.31 22.52
C SER A 113 3.13 -6.90 22.96
N ALA A 114 3.63 -6.77 24.19
CA ALA A 114 4.20 -5.53 24.71
C ALA A 114 5.44 -5.03 23.92
N GLU A 115 6.08 -5.92 23.14
CA GLU A 115 7.18 -5.57 22.23
C GLU A 115 6.71 -4.93 20.92
N CYS A 116 5.40 -4.83 20.69
CA CYS A 116 4.80 -4.23 19.51
C CYS A 116 3.96 -2.98 19.89
N PRO A 117 3.93 -1.90 19.08
CA PRO A 117 4.57 -1.73 17.77
C PRO A 117 6.09 -1.76 17.80
N GLY A 118 6.69 -2.21 16.71
CA GLY A 118 8.14 -2.13 16.53
C GLY A 118 8.62 -0.67 16.45
N LYS A 119 9.92 -0.46 16.64
CA LYS A 119 10.51 0.88 16.56
C LYS A 119 10.35 1.47 15.16
N ALA A 120 9.80 2.68 15.07
CA ALA A 120 9.69 3.40 13.82
C ALA A 120 11.07 3.73 13.24
N SER A 121 11.26 3.48 11.94
CA SER A 121 12.48 3.90 11.22
C SER A 121 12.54 5.42 11.02
N MET A 122 11.39 6.08 11.01
CA MET A 122 11.27 7.54 10.99
C MET A 122 10.37 7.94 12.16
N SER A 123 10.93 8.64 13.13
CA SER A 123 10.24 9.00 14.38
C SER A 123 9.51 10.34 14.30
N ASN A 124 9.24 10.87 13.10
CA ASN A 124 8.47 12.10 12.95
C ASN A 124 7.01 11.78 13.27
N PRO A 125 6.43 12.34 14.35
CA PRO A 125 5.08 12.00 14.79
C PRO A 125 4.00 12.38 13.76
N ILE A 126 4.28 13.30 12.84
CA ILE A 126 3.35 13.69 11.77
C ILE A 126 3.24 12.61 10.68
N LEU A 127 4.23 11.72 10.58
CA LEU A 127 4.31 10.71 9.51
C LEU A 127 3.85 9.32 9.96
N LEU A 128 3.55 9.13 11.24
CA LEU A 128 3.17 7.83 11.78
C LEU A 128 1.65 7.77 11.98
N PRO A 129 0.99 6.69 11.55
CA PRO A 129 -0.39 6.44 11.97
C PRO A 129 -0.44 6.28 13.51
N PRO A 130 -1.57 6.63 14.14
CA PRO A 130 -1.74 6.59 15.60
C PRO A 130 -1.57 5.18 16.19
#